data_AF-A0A3N5RVH1-F1
#
_entry.id   AF-A0A3N5RVH1-F1
#
_cell.length_a   1.000
_cell.length_b   1.000
_cell.length_c   1.000
_cell.angle_alpha   90.00
_cell.angle_beta   90.00
_cell.angle_gamma   90.00
#
_symmetry.space_group_name_H-M   'P 1'
#
loop_
_entity.id
_entity.type
_entity.pdbx_description
1 polymer ?
#
loop_
_entity_poly.entity_id
_entity_poly.type
_entity_poly.pdbx_seq_one_letter_code
_entity_poly.pdbx_strand_id
1 'polypeptide(L)'
;MKKININLRWTILLAAILVPASFSDLRYTFGQENETAQGDKESNKFVNYLENARNLLNQTSIEYKDGNFTGAEELANTAYLDNFEHVEAELEEKGSHSFMEDLEHMMREDLRDLIQDKADQSELDMHINAIDAKLVEAIDLLKGTE
;
A
#
# COMPACT_ATOMS: atom_id res chain seq x y z
N MET A 1 17.82 7.37 -39.12
CA MET A 1 16.39 7.39 -39.54
C MET A 1 15.96 5.97 -39.91
N LYS A 2 15.00 5.40 -39.20
CA LYS A 2 14.21 4.26 -39.69
C LYS A 2 12.85 4.27 -38.99
N LYS A 3 11.83 4.75 -39.70
CA LYS A 3 10.43 4.61 -39.28
C LYS A 3 9.99 3.18 -39.58
N ILE A 4 9.36 2.53 -38.63
CA ILE A 4 8.65 1.26 -38.87
C ILE A 4 7.20 1.50 -38.43
N ASN A 5 6.34 1.70 -39.42
CA ASN A 5 4.88 1.69 -39.27
C ASN A 5 4.41 0.25 -39.44
N ILE A 6 3.59 -0.24 -38.51
CA ILE A 6 2.91 -1.53 -38.65
C ILE A 6 1.41 -1.26 -38.53
N ASN A 7 0.71 -1.27 -39.67
CA ASN A 7 -0.75 -1.32 -39.75
C ASN A 7 -1.16 -2.79 -39.82
N LEU A 8 -1.91 -3.31 -38.84
CA LEU A 8 -2.66 -4.55 -39.01
C LEU A 8 -4.16 -4.26 -39.14
N ARG A 9 -4.69 -4.73 -40.27
CA ARG A 9 -6.05 -4.55 -40.76
C ARG A 9 -6.96 -5.57 -40.05
N TRP A 10 -8.01 -5.11 -39.39
CA TRP A 10 -9.03 -5.96 -38.78
C TRP A 10 -10.08 -6.33 -39.83
N THR A 11 -10.07 -7.56 -40.31
CA THR A 11 -11.21 -8.15 -41.01
C THR A 11 -11.99 -9.00 -40.02
N ILE A 12 -13.13 -8.49 -39.55
CA ILE A 12 -14.10 -9.27 -38.79
C ILE A 12 -15.07 -9.87 -39.81
N LEU A 13 -15.06 -11.20 -39.93
CA LEU A 13 -16.13 -11.94 -40.61
C LEU A 13 -17.22 -12.23 -39.57
N LEU A 14 -18.35 -11.54 -39.70
CA LEU A 14 -19.59 -11.88 -39.00
C LEU A 14 -20.22 -13.10 -39.67
N ALA A 15 -20.03 -14.29 -39.09
CA ALA A 15 -20.83 -15.45 -39.42
C ALA A 15 -22.14 -15.38 -38.64
N ALA A 16 -23.24 -15.13 -39.35
CA ALA A 16 -24.60 -15.20 -38.79
C ALA A 16 -24.92 -16.67 -38.49
N ILE A 17 -24.98 -17.04 -37.21
CA ILE A 17 -25.44 -18.36 -36.76
C ILE A 17 -26.95 -18.28 -36.53
N LEU A 18 -27.65 -19.07 -37.33
CA LEU A 18 -29.08 -19.36 -37.27
C LEU A 18 -29.39 -20.19 -36.00
N VAL A 19 -30.28 -19.70 -35.13
CA VAL A 19 -30.68 -20.38 -33.89
C VAL A 19 -31.91 -21.26 -34.14
N PRO A 20 -31.89 -22.54 -33.72
CA PRO A 20 -33.09 -23.23 -33.25
C PRO A 20 -33.09 -23.34 -31.72
N ALA A 21 -34.25 -23.02 -31.15
CA ALA A 21 -34.54 -23.07 -29.73
C ALA A 21 -34.43 -24.50 -29.15
N SER A 22 -33.72 -24.67 -28.03
CA SER A 22 -34.26 -25.16 -26.75
C SER A 22 -33.14 -25.56 -25.76
N PHE A 23 -33.45 -25.37 -24.47
CA PHE A 23 -32.83 -25.95 -23.27
C PHE A 23 -31.56 -25.30 -22.65
N SER A 24 -31.82 -24.64 -21.51
CA SER A 24 -31.09 -24.64 -20.23
C SER A 24 -29.57 -24.52 -20.21
N ASP A 25 -29.04 -23.32 -19.90
CA ASP A 25 -28.42 -23.05 -18.61
C ASP A 25 -27.95 -21.59 -18.52
N LEU A 26 -28.20 -21.02 -17.34
CA LEU A 26 -27.88 -19.67 -16.96
C LEU A 26 -26.39 -19.59 -16.56
N ARG A 27 -25.52 -19.02 -17.41
CA ARG A 27 -24.25 -18.41 -16.94
C ARG A 27 -23.97 -17.15 -17.74
N TYR A 28 -24.22 -16.01 -17.09
CA TYR A 28 -23.76 -14.70 -17.50
C TYR A 28 -22.22 -14.72 -17.42
N THR A 29 -21.56 -14.78 -18.56
CA THR A 29 -20.11 -14.71 -18.66
C THR A 29 -19.66 -13.30 -18.28
N PHE A 30 -19.42 -13.05 -16.99
CA PHE A 30 -18.52 -11.97 -16.59
C PHE A 30 -17.10 -12.44 -16.93
N GLY A 31 -16.44 -11.70 -17.82
CA GLY A 31 -15.05 -11.95 -18.18
C GLY A 31 -14.16 -11.72 -16.96
N GLN A 32 -13.67 -12.81 -16.37
CA GLN A 32 -12.50 -12.82 -15.50
C GLN A 32 -11.26 -13.05 -16.36
N GLU A 33 -10.64 -11.96 -16.77
CA GLU A 33 -9.28 -11.99 -17.32
C GLU A 33 -8.66 -10.60 -17.16
N ASN A 34 -8.58 -10.12 -15.91
CA ASN A 34 -7.73 -8.97 -15.53
C ASN A 34 -7.50 -8.76 -14.02
N GLU A 35 -8.13 -9.54 -13.13
CA GLU A 35 -8.08 -9.30 -11.67
C GLU A 35 -6.69 -9.56 -11.06
N THR A 36 -5.96 -10.58 -11.51
CA THR A 36 -4.65 -10.95 -10.95
C THR A 36 -3.55 -9.92 -11.27
N ALA A 37 -3.49 -9.44 -12.51
CA ALA A 37 -2.46 -8.47 -12.92
C ALA A 37 -2.69 -7.05 -12.34
N GLN A 38 -3.91 -6.73 -11.92
CA GLN A 38 -4.20 -5.48 -11.23
C GLN A 38 -3.90 -5.60 -9.72
N GLY A 39 -4.31 -6.70 -9.08
CA GLY A 39 -3.99 -6.98 -7.67
C GLY A 39 -2.48 -6.99 -7.39
N ASP A 40 -1.68 -7.61 -8.25
CA ASP A 40 -0.21 -7.65 -8.10
C ASP A 40 0.45 -6.26 -8.21
N LYS A 41 -0.15 -5.36 -9.00
CA LYS A 41 0.34 -3.98 -9.16
C LYS A 41 -0.05 -3.11 -7.97
N GLU A 42 -1.25 -3.28 -7.44
CA GLU A 42 -1.71 -2.55 -6.25
C GLU A 42 -0.98 -3.03 -5.00
N SER A 43 -0.80 -4.34 -4.79
CA SER A 43 0.05 -4.88 -3.72
C SER A 43 1.47 -4.32 -3.78
N ASN A 44 2.12 -4.28 -4.96
CA ASN A 44 3.43 -3.64 -5.12
C ASN A 44 3.41 -2.15 -4.75
N LYS A 45 2.34 -1.42 -5.08
CA LYS A 45 2.21 0.00 -4.74
C LYS A 45 2.12 0.19 -3.22
N PHE A 46 1.30 -0.61 -2.54
CA PHE A 46 1.14 -0.54 -1.09
C PHE A 46 2.41 -0.91 -0.34
N VAL A 47 3.11 -1.97 -0.77
CA VAL A 47 4.43 -2.33 -0.22
C VAL A 47 5.42 -1.17 -0.36
N ASN A 48 5.42 -0.46 -1.50
CA ASN A 48 6.31 0.69 -1.67
C ASN A 48 5.98 1.86 -0.72
N TYR A 49 4.70 2.12 -0.43
CA TYR A 49 4.32 3.12 0.58
C TYR A 49 4.85 2.73 1.96
N LEU A 50 4.68 1.47 2.37
CA LEU A 50 5.14 1.00 3.68
C LEU A 50 6.68 1.07 3.79
N GLU A 51 7.41 0.64 2.76
CA GLU A 51 8.89 0.76 2.76
C GLU A 51 9.35 2.23 2.77
N ASN A 52 8.62 3.14 2.12
CA ASN A 52 8.93 4.57 2.20
C ASN A 52 8.65 5.13 3.60
N ALA A 53 7.55 4.74 4.23
CA ALA A 53 7.24 5.11 5.62
C ALA A 53 8.37 4.68 6.57
N ARG A 54 8.88 3.44 6.45
CA ARG A 54 10.02 2.95 7.23
C ARG A 54 11.27 3.82 7.08
N ASN A 55 11.60 4.20 5.84
CA ASN A 55 12.74 5.09 5.57
C ASN A 55 12.56 6.50 6.17
N LEU A 56 11.34 7.03 6.16
CA LEU A 56 11.02 8.33 6.76
C LEU A 56 11.08 8.29 8.29
N LEU A 57 10.65 7.18 8.91
CA LEU A 57 10.76 6.97 10.35
C LEU A 57 12.23 6.86 10.80
N ASN A 58 13.09 6.21 10.00
CA ASN A 58 14.52 6.22 10.28
C ASN A 58 15.11 7.64 10.23
N GLN A 59 14.72 8.44 9.24
CA GLN A 59 15.14 9.84 9.14
C GLN A 59 14.57 10.70 10.28
N THR A 60 13.35 10.40 10.75
CA THR A 60 12.74 11.07 11.90
C THR A 60 13.62 10.94 13.14
N SER A 61 14.09 9.73 13.45
CA SER A 61 15.03 9.49 14.57
C SER A 61 16.34 10.28 14.42
N ILE A 62 16.87 10.37 13.20
CA ILE A 62 18.11 11.12 12.91
C ILE A 62 17.91 12.62 13.14
N GLU A 63 16.88 13.23 12.53
CA GLU A 63 16.59 14.65 12.69
C GLU A 63 16.31 15.01 14.15
N TYR A 64 15.58 14.13 14.86
CA TYR A 64 15.29 14.31 16.27
C TYR A 64 16.57 14.34 17.12
N LYS A 65 17.49 13.40 16.86
CA LYS A 65 18.79 13.32 17.53
C LYS A 65 19.65 14.56 17.29
N ASP A 66 19.56 15.14 16.12
CA ASP A 66 20.27 16.37 15.74
C ASP A 66 19.58 17.64 16.31
N GLY A 67 18.46 17.48 17.02
CA GLY A 67 17.70 18.56 17.65
C GLY A 67 16.77 19.30 16.68
N ASN A 68 16.60 18.79 15.45
CA ASN A 68 15.67 19.33 14.47
C ASN A 68 14.27 18.73 14.67
N PHE A 69 13.61 19.13 15.76
CA PHE A 69 12.29 18.61 16.12
C PHE A 69 11.20 18.91 15.07
N THR A 70 11.27 20.07 14.40
CA THR A 70 10.33 20.40 13.32
C THR A 70 10.53 19.48 12.12
N GLY A 71 11.77 19.21 11.71
CA GLY A 71 12.05 18.25 10.64
C GLY A 71 11.62 16.83 11.00
N ALA A 72 11.85 16.41 12.25
CA ALA A 72 11.38 15.12 12.74
C ALA A 72 9.84 15.00 12.68
N GLU A 73 9.12 16.03 13.13
CA GLU A 73 7.65 16.07 13.07
C GLU A 73 7.12 16.05 11.62
N GLU A 74 7.74 16.80 10.71
CA GLU A 74 7.39 16.80 9.28
C GLU A 74 7.57 15.40 8.67
N LEU A 75 8.70 14.75 8.93
CA LEU A 75 8.98 13.40 8.44
C LEU A 75 8.02 12.35 9.00
N ALA A 76 7.70 12.42 10.31
CA ALA A 76 6.73 11.53 10.94
C ALA A 76 5.33 11.70 10.32
N ASN A 77 4.90 12.96 10.11
CA ASN A 77 3.63 13.25 9.45
C ASN A 77 3.61 12.73 8.00
N THR A 78 4.68 12.89 7.24
CA THR A 78 4.79 12.35 5.88
C THR A 78 4.79 10.81 5.88
N ALA A 79 5.43 10.16 6.86
CA ALA A 79 5.39 8.70 6.99
C ALA A 79 3.96 8.18 7.21
N TYR A 80 3.11 8.96 7.88
CA TYR A 80 1.71 8.64 8.07
C TYR A 80 0.82 9.06 6.86
N LEU A 81 0.66 10.36 6.62
CA LEU A 81 -0.31 10.91 5.66
C LEU A 81 -0.02 10.53 4.21
N ASP A 82 1.24 10.66 3.78
CA ASP A 82 1.59 10.45 2.38
C ASP A 82 1.93 8.98 2.08
N ASN A 83 1.88 8.11 3.09
CA ASN A 83 2.24 6.70 2.95
C ASN A 83 1.24 5.77 3.65
N PHE A 84 1.26 5.67 4.98
CA PHE A 84 0.45 4.69 5.70
C PHE A 84 -1.07 4.86 5.45
N GLU A 85 -1.60 6.09 5.42
CA GLU A 85 -3.02 6.37 5.15
C GLU A 85 -3.50 5.74 3.82
N HIS A 86 -2.62 5.67 2.81
CA HIS A 86 -2.94 5.06 1.52
C HIS A 86 -3.05 3.53 1.55
N VAL A 87 -2.71 2.90 2.67
CA VAL A 87 -2.64 1.44 2.83
C VAL A 87 -3.67 0.93 3.85
N GLU A 88 -4.22 1.79 4.70
CA GLU A 88 -5.13 1.41 5.80
C GLU A 88 -6.28 0.49 5.36
N ALA A 89 -7.01 0.87 4.30
CA ALA A 89 -8.15 0.08 3.81
C ALA A 89 -7.75 -1.34 3.37
N GLU A 90 -6.61 -1.48 2.70
CA GLU A 90 -6.11 -2.78 2.24
C GLU A 90 -5.59 -3.63 3.41
N LEU A 91 -4.94 -2.99 4.39
CA LEU A 91 -4.48 -3.65 5.61
C LEU A 91 -5.63 -4.12 6.50
N GLU A 92 -6.69 -3.34 6.58
CA GLU A 92 -7.91 -3.73 7.29
C GLU A 92 -8.55 -4.97 6.64
N GLU A 93 -8.59 -5.05 5.30
CA GLU A 93 -9.14 -6.19 4.57
C GLU A 93 -8.29 -7.47 4.77
N LYS A 94 -6.96 -7.35 4.75
CA LYS A 94 -6.05 -8.51 4.78
C LYS A 94 -5.63 -8.98 6.18
N GLY A 95 -5.48 -8.05 7.11
CA GLY A 95 -5.05 -8.34 8.48
C GLY A 95 -6.23 -8.34 9.42
N SER A 96 -6.46 -7.19 10.06
CA SER A 96 -7.64 -6.94 10.89
C SER A 96 -7.77 -5.44 11.15
N HIS A 97 -9.00 -4.99 11.43
CA HIS A 97 -9.26 -3.61 11.85
C HIS A 97 -8.39 -3.20 13.05
N SER A 98 -8.30 -4.03 14.08
CA SER A 98 -7.50 -3.71 15.28
C SER A 98 -6.01 -3.59 14.99
N PHE A 99 -5.46 -4.42 14.09
CA PHE A 99 -4.05 -4.31 13.73
C PHE A 99 -3.75 -2.99 13.00
N MET A 100 -4.64 -2.61 12.08
CA MET A 100 -4.53 -1.36 11.32
C MET A 100 -4.67 -0.15 12.26
N GLU A 101 -5.70 -0.11 13.10
CA GLU A 101 -5.97 0.99 14.05
C GLU A 101 -4.83 1.14 15.09
N ASP A 102 -4.29 0.03 15.61
CA ASP A 102 -3.13 0.07 16.50
C ASP A 102 -1.93 0.74 15.83
N LEU A 103 -1.67 0.41 14.56
CA LEU A 103 -0.53 0.97 13.82
C LEU A 103 -0.77 2.44 13.43
N GLU A 104 -1.99 2.81 13.06
CA GLU A 104 -2.41 4.20 12.86
C GLU A 104 -2.11 5.03 14.12
N HIS A 105 -2.59 4.57 15.28
CA HIS A 105 -2.43 5.29 16.54
C HIS A 105 -0.96 5.47 16.91
N MET A 106 -0.15 4.41 16.77
CA MET A 106 1.29 4.47 17.01
C MET A 106 2.00 5.50 16.12
N MET A 107 1.67 5.54 14.82
CA MET A 107 2.32 6.42 13.85
C MET A 107 1.85 7.88 13.96
N ARG A 108 0.54 8.09 14.16
CA ARG A 108 -0.11 9.39 14.05
C ARG A 108 -0.18 10.16 15.37
N GLU A 109 -0.41 9.45 16.46
CA GLU A 109 -0.67 10.06 17.77
C GLU A 109 0.55 9.92 18.66
N ASP A 110 0.91 8.69 19.03
CA ASP A 110 1.99 8.45 20.00
C ASP A 110 3.34 9.01 19.53
N LEU A 111 3.72 8.78 18.27
CA LEU A 111 5.00 9.27 17.75
C LEU A 111 5.04 10.81 17.72
N ARG A 112 3.94 11.45 17.34
CA ARG A 112 3.85 12.91 17.29
C ARG A 112 3.96 13.48 18.70
N ASP A 113 3.25 12.90 19.65
CA ASP A 113 3.25 13.35 21.04
C ASP A 113 4.65 13.19 21.66
N LEU A 114 5.35 12.08 21.41
CA LEU A 114 6.76 11.89 21.82
C LEU A 114 7.69 12.99 21.26
N ILE A 115 7.49 13.38 19.99
CA ILE A 115 8.29 14.43 19.36
C ILE A 115 7.99 15.80 19.98
N GLN A 116 6.71 16.12 20.17
CA GLN A 116 6.26 17.41 20.71
C GLN A 116 6.64 17.60 22.18
N ASP A 117 6.56 16.53 22.97
CA ASP A 117 6.94 16.52 24.38
C ASP A 117 8.45 16.45 24.59
N LYS A 118 9.22 16.26 23.52
CA LYS A 118 10.67 16.14 23.52
C LYS A 118 11.14 15.01 24.44
N ALA A 119 10.53 13.84 24.29
CA ALA A 119 10.90 12.62 25.00
C ALA A 119 12.40 12.28 24.84
N ASP A 120 12.91 11.40 25.71
CA ASP A 120 14.30 10.95 25.59
C ASP A 120 14.52 10.22 24.26
N GLN A 121 15.70 10.40 23.64
CA GLN A 121 16.04 9.76 22.36
C GLN A 121 15.78 8.25 22.36
N SER A 122 16.09 7.57 23.46
CA SER A 122 15.86 6.12 23.57
C SER A 122 14.39 5.74 23.54
N GLU A 123 13.51 6.58 24.10
CA GLU A 123 12.07 6.34 24.10
C GLU A 123 11.51 6.50 22.69
N LEU A 124 11.89 7.57 21.99
CA LEU A 124 11.52 7.76 20.58
C LEU A 124 12.01 6.60 19.70
N ASP A 125 13.27 6.19 19.86
CA ASP A 125 13.86 5.10 19.06
C ASP A 125 13.16 3.76 19.35
N MET A 126 12.79 3.48 20.60
CA MET A 126 12.02 2.29 20.95
C MET A 126 10.65 2.29 20.26
N HIS A 127 9.95 3.43 20.25
CA HIS A 127 8.66 3.57 19.59
C HIS A 127 8.76 3.42 18.07
N ILE A 128 9.73 4.08 17.43
CA ILE A 128 10.00 3.96 15.99
C ILE A 128 10.32 2.50 15.61
N ASN A 129 11.12 1.79 16.41
CA ASN A 129 11.43 0.39 16.16
C ASN A 129 10.18 -0.52 16.29
N ALA A 130 9.27 -0.20 17.21
CA ALA A 130 8.01 -0.93 17.37
C ALA A 130 7.08 -0.69 16.16
N ILE A 131 7.02 0.53 15.64
CA ILE A 131 6.32 0.85 14.38
C ILE A 131 6.96 0.09 13.21
N ASP A 132 8.29 0.11 13.08
CA ASP A 132 9.01 -0.56 11.99
C ASP A 132 8.71 -2.06 11.94
N ALA A 133 8.67 -2.72 13.09
CA ALA A 133 8.33 -4.14 13.19
C ALA A 133 6.90 -4.44 12.70
N LYS A 134 5.92 -3.60 13.07
CA LYS A 134 4.54 -3.72 12.58
C LYS A 134 4.41 -3.39 11.09
N LEU A 135 5.19 -2.45 10.58
CA LEU A 135 5.24 -2.16 9.14
C LEU A 135 5.82 -3.34 8.34
N VAL A 136 6.78 -4.09 8.89
CA VAL A 136 7.27 -5.34 8.28
C VAL A 136 6.16 -6.40 8.25
N GLU A 137 5.43 -6.59 9.35
CA GLU A 137 4.28 -7.51 9.40
C GLU A 137 3.21 -7.12 8.37
N ALA A 138 2.90 -5.82 8.27
CA ALA A 138 2.00 -5.28 7.26
C ALA A 138 2.47 -5.59 5.83
N ILE A 139 3.76 -5.44 5.54
CA ILE A 139 4.34 -5.77 4.23
C ILE A 139 4.18 -7.26 3.91
N ASP A 140 4.43 -8.16 4.88
CA ASP A 140 4.33 -9.61 4.68
C ASP A 140 2.87 -10.04 4.44
N LEU A 141 1.91 -9.44 5.16
CA LEU A 141 0.47 -9.63 4.93
C LEU A 141 0.07 -9.21 3.51
N LEU A 142 0.55 -8.06 3.03
CA LEU A 142 0.25 -7.56 1.68
C LEU A 142 0.87 -8.42 0.56
N LYS A 143 2.02 -9.04 0.82
CA LYS A 143 2.67 -9.98 -0.10
C LYS A 143 2.02 -11.38 -0.10
N GLY A 144 1.25 -11.71 0.93
CA GLY A 144 0.65 -13.03 1.11
C GLY A 144 1.67 -14.10 1.51
N THR A 145 2.74 -13.70 2.21
CA THR A 145 3.75 -14.61 2.75
C THR A 145 3.46 -14.88 4.23
N GLU A 146 2.49 -15.76 4.50
CA GLU A 146 2.30 -16.38 5.83
C GLU A 146 3.16 -17.65 5.99
#